data_AF-A0A7W5LRN9-F1
#
_entry.id   AF-A0A7W5LRN9-F1
#
_cell.length_a   1.000
_cell.length_b   1.000
_cell.length_c   1.000
_cell.angle_alpha   90.00
_cell.angle_beta   90.00
_cell.angle_gamma   90.00
#
_symmetry.space_group_name_H-M   'P 1'
#
loop_
_entity.id
_entity.type
_entity.pdbx_description
1 polymer ?
#
loop_
_entity_poly.entity_id
_entity_poly.type
_entity_poly.pdbx_seq_one_letter_code
_entity_poly.pdbx_strand_id
1 'polypeptide(L)' 'MKGYGVFLSPAWDIREELASGELVTALDRFLPDSANLYAVTNGSPASHRVRALIDFLVDEFHQE' A
#
# COMPACT_ATOMS: atom_id res chain seq x y z
N MET A 1 7.85 -3.18 18.75
CA MET A 1 8.77 -4.07 18.01
C MET A 1 9.92 -4.52 18.90
N LYS A 2 10.44 -5.74 18.71
CA LYS A 2 11.50 -6.31 19.56
C LYS A 2 12.94 -6.08 19.05
N GLY A 3 13.10 -5.38 17.91
CA GLY A 3 14.41 -5.00 17.39
C GLY A 3 15.26 -6.15 16.81
N TYR A 4 14.64 -7.18 16.24
CA TYR A 4 15.36 -8.37 15.74
C TYR A 4 16.14 -8.16 14.44
N GLY A 5 15.97 -7.02 13.76
CA GLY A 5 16.72 -6.71 12.55
C GLY A 5 16.02 -5.71 11.64
N VAL A 6 16.48 -5.68 10.39
CA VAL A 6 15.93 -4.86 9.30
C VAL A 6 15.01 -5.70 8.44
N PHE A 7 13.94 -5.11 7.93
CA PHE A 7 12.98 -5.73 7.02
C PHE A 7 12.55 -4.74 5.94
N LEU A 8 12.02 -5.26 4.84
CA LEU A 8 11.37 -4.46 3.80
C LEU A 8 9.86 -4.59 3.98
N SER A 9 9.17 -3.46 4.08
CA SER A 9 7.71 -3.41 4.23
C SER A 9 7.14 -2.27 3.39
N PRO A 10 5.91 -2.39 2.89
CA PRO A 10 5.16 -1.25 2.39
C PRO A 10 5.07 -0.15 3.45
N ALA A 11 5.17 1.11 3.03
CA ALA A 11 5.14 2.25 3.96
C ALA A 11 3.79 2.39 4.69
N TRP A 12 2.69 1.95 4.08
CA TRP A 12 1.37 1.99 4.72
C TRP A 12 1.26 1.04 5.92
N ASP A 13 2.03 -0.05 5.96
CA ASP A 13 1.94 -1.08 7.02
C ASP A 13 2.67 -0.65 8.31
N ILE A 14 3.58 0.33 8.21
CA ILE A 14 4.46 0.77 9.30
C ILE A 14 4.36 2.29 9.58
N ARG A 15 3.27 2.92 9.10
CA ARG A 15 3.11 4.38 9.12
C ARG A 15 3.10 4.94 10.55
N GLU A 16 2.45 4.23 11.48
CA GLU A 16 2.33 4.64 12.88
C GLU A 16 3.67 4.54 13.62
N GLU A 17 4.41 3.47 13.40
CA GLU A 17 5.72 3.23 14.00
C GLU A 17 6.79 4.19 13.47
N LEU A 18 6.72 4.56 12.20
CA LEU A 18 7.56 5.63 11.65
C LEU A 18 7.20 6.99 12.26
N ALA A 19 5.90 7.29 12.42
CA ALA A 19 5.45 8.55 13.02
C ALA A 19 5.79 8.66 14.51
N SER A 20 5.76 7.56 15.25
CA SER A 20 6.12 7.50 16.66
C SER A 20 7.64 7.47 16.90
N GLY A 21 8.43 7.19 15.87
CA GLY A 21 9.87 6.98 15.95
C GLY A 21 10.27 5.61 16.51
N GLU A 22 9.32 4.68 16.65
CA GLU A 22 9.59 3.28 17.01
C GLU A 22 10.36 2.55 15.89
N LEU A 23 10.12 2.96 14.64
CA LEU A 23 10.89 2.55 13.46
C LEU A 23 11.58 3.74 12.80
N VAL A 24 12.65 3.44 12.08
CA VAL A 24 13.39 4.40 11.25
C VAL A 24 13.68 3.78 9.89
N THR A 25 13.80 4.61 8.86
CA THR A 25 14.18 4.13 7.52
C THR A 25 15.68 3.81 7.46
N ALA A 26 16.05 2.94 6.53
CA ALA A 26 17.44 2.57 6.28
C ALA A 26 17.63 2.25 4.79
N LEU A 27 18.82 2.57 4.27
CA LEU A 27 19.21 2.26 2.88
C LEU A 27 18.29 2.89 1.82
N ASP A 28 17.78 4.11 2.05
CA ASP A 28 16.78 4.77 1.19
C ASP A 28 17.15 4.84 -0.30
N ARG A 29 18.45 4.83 -0.62
CA ARG A 29 18.97 4.83 -2.00
C ARG A 29 18.86 3.48 -2.72
N PHE A 30 18.51 2.43 -2.01
CA PHE A 30 18.44 1.05 -2.49
C PHE A 30 17.01 0.50 -2.45
N LEU A 31 16.02 1.37 -2.27
CA LEU A 31 14.62 0.96 -2.35
C LEU A 31 14.30 0.46 -3.76
N PRO A 32 13.52 -0.64 -3.88
CA PRO A 32 12.99 -1.06 -5.16
C PRO A 32 12.03 0.01 -5.71
N ASP A 33 11.80 -0.03 -7.02
CA ASP A 33 10.74 0.76 -7.63
C ASP A 33 9.38 0.45 -6.98
N SER A 34 8.47 1.43 -7.02
CA SER A 34 7.15 1.28 -6.43
C SER A 34 6.39 0.11 -7.04
N ALA A 35 5.73 -0.67 -6.18
CA ALA A 35 4.86 -1.76 -6.61
C ALA A 35 3.46 -1.21 -6.90
N ASN A 36 2.93 -1.55 -8.08
CA ASN A 36 1.56 -1.20 -8.43
C ASN A 36 0.55 -2.14 -7.74
N LEU A 37 -0.54 -1.58 -7.25
CA LEU A 37 -1.69 -2.33 -6.73
C LEU A 37 -2.82 -2.33 -7.77
N TYR A 38 -3.38 -3.50 -8.06
CA TYR A 38 -4.45 -3.64 -9.06
C TYR A 38 -5.68 -4.35 -8.46
N ALA A 39 -6.86 -3.79 -8.70
CA ALA A 39 -8.12 -4.49 -8.51
C ALA A 39 -8.41 -5.36 -9.73
N VAL A 40 -8.42 -6.69 -9.55
CA VAL A 40 -8.66 -7.65 -10.65
C VAL A 40 -10.07 -8.21 -10.56
N THR A 41 -10.78 -8.24 -11.70
CA THR A 41 -12.14 -8.79 -11.82
C THR A 41 -12.20 -9.95 -12.83
N ASN A 42 -13.32 -10.67 -12.87
CA ASN A 42 -13.46 -11.93 -13.62
C ASN A 42 -13.69 -11.77 -15.14
N GLY A 43 -13.32 -10.64 -15.75
CA GLY A 43 -13.44 -10.38 -17.20
C GLY A 43 -14.87 -10.26 -17.74
N SER A 44 -15.88 -10.58 -16.93
CA SER A 44 -17.29 -10.36 -17.24
C SER A 44 -17.72 -8.93 -16.88
N PRO A 45 -18.81 -8.39 -17.46
CA PRO A 45 -19.32 -7.09 -17.07
C PRO A 45 -19.59 -7.03 -15.56
N ALA A 46 -18.94 -6.09 -14.87
CA ALA A 46 -19.15 -5.88 -13.45
C ALA A 46 -20.60 -5.51 -13.15
N SER A 47 -21.17 -6.07 -12.07
CA SER A 47 -22.45 -5.58 -11.56
C SER A 47 -22.35 -4.12 -11.14
N HIS A 48 -23.47 -3.39 -11.11
CA HIS A 48 -23.49 -1.99 -10.68
C HIS A 48 -22.84 -1.78 -9.30
N ARG A 49 -23.02 -2.72 -8.36
CA ARG A 49 -22.40 -2.65 -7.03
C ARG A 49 -20.88 -2.77 -7.08
N VAL A 50 -20.37 -3.70 -7.88
CA VAL A 50 -18.92 -3.89 -8.04
C VAL A 50 -18.31 -2.67 -8.73
N ARG A 51 -18.98 -2.12 -9.75
CA ARG A 51 -18.51 -0.90 -10.42
C ARG A 51 -18.47 0.30 -9.48
N ALA A 52 -19.54 0.52 -8.71
CA ALA A 52 -19.56 1.59 -7.70
C ALA A 52 -18.43 1.44 -6.65
N LEU A 53 -18.12 0.20 -6.23
CA LEU A 53 -16.98 -0.05 -5.34
C LEU A 53 -15.64 0.27 -6.01
N ILE A 54 -15.46 -0.14 -7.26
CA ILE A 54 -14.23 0.18 -8.01
C ILE A 54 -14.07 1.69 -8.16
N ASP A 55 -15.14 2.41 -8.54
CA ASP A 55 -15.10 3.87 -8.68
C ASP A 55 -14.72 4.54 -7.35
N PHE A 56 -15.31 4.08 -6.23
CA PHE A 56 -14.94 4.54 -4.88
C PHE A 56 -13.46 4.29 -4.54
N LEU A 57 -12.96 3.08 -4.82
CA LEU A 57 -11.56 2.73 -4.53
C LEU A 57 -10.60 3.54 -5.41
N VAL A 58 -10.95 3.80 -6.67
CA VAL A 58 -10.15 4.67 -7.54
C VAL A 58 -10.08 6.04 -6.90
N ASP A 59 -11.22 6.66 -6.56
CA ASP A 59 -11.23 8.00 -5.98
C ASP A 59 -10.44 8.10 -4.66
N GLU A 60 -10.53 7.08 -3.80
CA GLU A 60 -9.84 7.05 -2.50
C GLU A 60 -8.32 6.86 -2.63
N PHE A 61 -7.86 6.07 -3.62
CA PHE A 61 -6.45 5.68 -3.76
C PHE A 61 -5.73 6.32 -4.97
N HIS A 62 -6.36 7.22 -5.74
CA HIS A 62 -5.73 7.88 -6.90
C HIS A 62 -4.58 8.86 -6.54
N GLN A 63 -4.42 9.19 -5.26
CA GLN A 63 -3.48 10.22 -4.77
C GLN A 63 -2.30 9.65 -3.95
N GLU A 64 -2.24 8.33 -3.72
CA GLU A 64 -1.07 7.68 -3.09
C GLU A 64 0.05 7.38 -4.09
#